data_AF-A0A316KKV6-F1
#
_entry.id   AF-A0A316KKV6-F1
#
_cell.length_a   1.000
_cell.length_b   1.000
_cell.length_c   1.000
_cell.angle_alpha   90.00
_cell.angle_beta   90.00
_cell.angle_gamma   90.00
#
_symmetry.space_group_name_H-M   'P 1'
#
loop_
_entity.id
_entity.type
_entity.pdbx_description
1 polymer ?
#
loop_
_entity_poly.entity_id
_entity_poly.type
_entity_poly.pdbx_seq_one_letter_code
_entity_poly.pdbx_strand_id
1 'polypeptide(L)'
;MKSMKYLLFAGSLILFALLMGCNSPESKVEKRADEICECVKETGITDLDVFSLQDRSEMRAVEQKTQKVLPRKLLKVFRKIEQDLDYLSLEKKKRYTRELMKALVDTECMDETLNKIPYSLLGLGLDKMEEQINQQGRSRRATEREAEEEAVY
;
A
#
# COMPACT_ATOMS: atom_id res chain seq x y z
N MET A 1 -36.46 -5.71 49.83
CA MET A 1 -35.33 -4.91 49.28
C MET A 1 -34.02 -5.69 49.09
N LYS A 2 -34.02 -7.03 48.94
CA LYS A 2 -32.81 -7.81 48.63
C LYS A 2 -32.64 -8.07 47.12
N SER A 3 -33.75 -8.21 46.39
CA SER A 3 -33.79 -8.53 44.96
C SER A 3 -33.33 -7.40 44.03
N MET A 4 -33.36 -6.15 44.52
CA MET A 4 -33.05 -4.95 43.73
C MET A 4 -31.54 -4.66 43.66
N LYS A 5 -30.74 -5.24 44.57
CA LYS A 5 -29.27 -5.09 44.58
C LYS A 5 -28.58 -6.02 43.55
N TYR A 6 -29.17 -7.18 43.25
CA TYR A 6 -28.61 -8.13 42.29
C TYR A 6 -28.80 -7.71 40.82
N LEU A 7 -29.88 -6.95 40.53
CA LEU A 7 -30.12 -6.40 39.19
C LEU A 7 -29.09 -5.32 38.79
N LEU A 8 -28.60 -4.52 39.76
CA LEU A 8 -27.56 -3.52 39.50
C LEU A 8 -26.18 -4.15 39.31
N PHE A 9 -25.88 -5.25 40.01
CA PHE A 9 -24.61 -5.98 39.85
C PHE A 9 -24.54 -6.79 38.54
N ALA A 10 -25.65 -7.39 38.11
CA ALA A 10 -25.71 -8.15 36.85
C ALA A 10 -25.60 -7.24 35.62
N GLY A 11 -26.20 -6.05 35.64
CA GLY A 11 -26.10 -5.07 34.55
C GLY A 11 -24.68 -4.54 34.32
N SER A 12 -23.91 -4.35 35.41
CA SER A 12 -22.52 -3.88 35.35
C SER A 12 -21.56 -4.89 34.71
N LEU A 13 -21.77 -6.20 34.93
CA LEU A 13 -20.92 -7.26 34.37
C LEU A 13 -21.13 -7.45 32.86
N ILE A 14 -22.37 -7.25 32.38
CA ILE A 14 -22.70 -7.34 30.96
C ILE A 14 -22.15 -6.12 30.19
N LEU A 15 -22.17 -4.93 30.81
CA LEU A 15 -21.61 -3.71 30.21
C LEU A 15 -20.08 -3.75 30.10
N PHE A 16 -19.39 -4.39 31.07
CA PHE A 16 -17.93 -4.56 31.03
C PHE A 16 -17.49 -5.63 30.00
N ALA A 17 -18.32 -6.66 29.78
CA ALA A 17 -18.07 -7.68 28.75
C ALA A 17 -18.21 -7.14 27.31
N LEU A 18 -19.09 -6.16 27.10
CA LEU A 18 -19.26 -5.51 25.78
C LEU A 18 -18.10 -4.57 25.42
N LEU A 19 -17.42 -3.97 26.41
CA LEU A 19 -16.26 -3.09 26.16
C LEU A 19 -14.98 -3.85 25.80
N MET A 20 -14.84 -5.12 26.21
CA MET A 20 -13.70 -5.96 25.80
C MET A 20 -13.90 -6.65 24.44
N GLY A 21 -15.11 -6.60 23.87
CA GLY A 21 -15.49 -7.33 22.66
C GLY A 21 -15.42 -6.55 21.35
N CYS A 22 -15.11 -5.25 21.36
CA CYS A 22 -15.27 -4.39 20.17
C CYS A 22 -13.96 -3.77 19.64
N ASN A 23 -12.80 -4.40 19.89
CA ASN A 23 -11.60 -4.14 19.10
C ASN A 23 -11.62 -5.04 17.86
N SER A 24 -12.54 -4.78 16.92
CA SER A 24 -12.52 -5.50 15.65
C SER A 24 -11.17 -5.26 14.97
N PRO A 25 -10.49 -6.30 14.48
CA PRO A 25 -9.27 -6.15 13.68
C PRO A 25 -9.45 -5.18 12.51
N GLU A 26 -10.65 -5.08 11.93
CA GLU A 26 -10.97 -4.13 10.84
C GLU A 26 -10.71 -2.68 11.24
N SER A 27 -11.20 -2.24 12.41
CA SER A 27 -11.02 -0.86 12.88
C SER A 27 -9.55 -0.48 13.09
N LYS A 28 -8.69 -1.45 13.40
CA LYS A 28 -7.24 -1.23 13.52
C LYS A 28 -6.60 -1.18 12.14
N VAL A 29 -7.02 -2.07 11.24
CA VAL A 29 -6.50 -2.17 9.88
C VAL A 29 -6.71 -0.87 9.11
N GLU A 30 -7.94 -0.34 9.09
CA GLU A 30 -8.28 0.94 8.43
C GLU A 30 -7.42 2.07 9.00
N LYS A 31 -7.35 2.16 10.33
CA LYS A 31 -6.51 3.16 11.00
C LYS A 31 -5.02 3.06 10.62
N ARG A 32 -4.47 1.86 10.41
CA ARG A 32 -3.07 1.71 9.96
C ARG A 32 -2.90 2.12 8.50
N ALA A 33 -3.88 1.85 7.66
CA ALA A 33 -3.87 2.29 6.27
C ALA A 33 -3.91 3.83 6.19
N ASP A 34 -4.77 4.48 6.97
CA ASP A 34 -4.85 5.94 7.06
C ASP A 34 -3.55 6.55 7.59
N GLU A 35 -2.97 5.99 8.66
CA GLU A 35 -1.68 6.44 9.20
C GLU A 35 -0.55 6.33 8.15
N ILE A 36 -0.54 5.29 7.30
CA ILE A 36 0.40 5.18 6.18
C ILE A 36 0.11 6.25 5.13
N CYS A 37 -1.16 6.44 4.79
CA CYS A 37 -1.60 7.42 3.81
C CYS A 37 -1.22 8.86 4.19
N GLU A 38 -1.43 9.24 5.45
CA GLU A 38 -0.99 10.52 6.01
C GLU A 38 0.52 10.71 5.87
N CYS A 39 1.32 9.67 6.16
CA CYS A 39 2.77 9.73 5.99
C CYS A 39 3.16 10.04 4.55
N VAL A 40 2.43 9.51 3.56
CA VAL A 40 2.66 9.75 2.14
C VAL A 40 2.20 11.15 1.74
N LYS A 41 1.00 11.59 2.14
CA LYS A 41 0.48 12.93 1.83
C LYS A 41 1.43 14.04 2.27
N GLU A 42 2.01 13.92 3.46
CA GLU A 42 2.94 14.92 4.00
C GLU A 42 4.24 15.08 3.18
N THR A 43 4.59 14.09 2.35
CA THR A 43 5.75 14.20 1.44
C THR A 43 5.48 15.11 0.24
N GLY A 44 4.21 15.34 -0.11
CA GLY A 44 3.81 16.03 -1.33
C GLY A 44 3.89 15.17 -2.59
N ILE A 45 4.20 13.86 -2.47
CA ILE A 45 4.19 12.94 -3.61
C ILE A 45 2.79 12.85 -4.24
N THR A 46 1.75 12.88 -3.41
CA THR A 46 0.35 12.83 -3.87
C THR A 46 -0.07 14.09 -4.60
N ASP A 47 0.67 15.19 -4.49
CA ASP A 47 0.35 16.46 -5.15
C ASP A 47 0.96 16.55 -6.56
N LEU A 48 1.99 15.76 -6.86
CA LEU A 48 2.65 15.73 -8.17
C LEU A 48 1.70 15.26 -9.27
N ASP A 49 1.51 16.07 -10.30
CA ASP A 49 0.86 15.68 -11.55
C ASP A 49 1.88 15.32 -12.65
N VAL A 50 1.40 14.81 -13.78
CA VAL A 50 2.25 14.41 -14.92
C VAL A 50 3.09 15.58 -15.47
N PHE A 51 2.65 16.83 -15.27
CA PHE A 51 3.36 18.02 -15.74
C PHE A 51 4.48 18.43 -14.78
N SER A 52 4.25 18.31 -13.47
CA SER A 52 5.26 18.53 -12.41
C SER A 52 6.38 17.49 -12.43
N LEU A 53 6.14 16.30 -12.99
CA LEU A 53 7.20 15.31 -13.26
C LEU A 53 8.20 15.77 -14.34
N GLN A 54 7.88 16.80 -15.14
CA GLN A 54 8.84 17.39 -16.08
C GLN A 54 9.78 18.40 -15.39
N ASP A 55 9.38 18.95 -14.24
CA ASP A 55 10.23 19.84 -13.45
C ASP A 55 11.15 19.03 -12.52
N ARG A 56 12.41 18.91 -12.95
CA ARG A 56 13.47 18.24 -12.19
C ARG A 56 13.73 18.86 -10.82
N SER A 57 13.48 20.16 -10.63
CA SER A 57 13.74 20.85 -9.38
C SER A 57 12.69 20.51 -8.32
N GLU A 58 11.41 20.48 -8.71
CA GLU A 58 10.30 20.06 -7.86
C GLU A 58 10.41 18.58 -7.49
N MET A 59 10.71 17.72 -8.46
CA MET A 59 10.96 16.29 -8.20
C MET A 59 12.07 16.07 -7.18
N ARG A 60 13.20 16.79 -7.30
CA ARG A 60 14.30 16.67 -6.33
C ARG A 60 13.91 17.15 -4.95
N ALA A 61 13.11 18.21 -4.84
CA ALA A 61 12.64 18.71 -3.56
C ALA A 61 11.72 17.70 -2.86
N VAL A 62 10.78 17.09 -3.61
CA VAL A 62 9.90 16.03 -3.11
C VAL A 62 10.72 14.79 -2.74
N GLU A 63 11.69 14.38 -3.56
CA GLU A 63 12.56 13.24 -3.28
C GLU A 63 13.36 13.45 -1.98
N GLN A 64 14.01 14.61 -1.82
CA GLN A 64 14.76 14.92 -0.60
C GLN A 64 13.87 14.95 0.65
N LYS A 65 12.66 15.51 0.53
CA LYS A 65 11.68 15.56 1.63
C LYS A 65 11.21 14.15 1.99
N THR A 66 10.92 13.33 0.97
CA THR A 66 10.52 11.93 1.11
C THR A 66 11.60 11.13 1.81
N GLN A 67 12.84 11.17 1.35
CA GLN A 67 13.96 10.43 1.94
C GLN A 67 14.20 10.78 3.41
N LYS A 68 13.99 12.04 3.80
CA LYS A 68 14.20 12.50 5.18
C LYS A 68 13.05 12.13 6.11
N VAL A 69 11.80 12.26 5.64
CA VAL A 69 10.61 12.22 6.50
C VAL A 69 9.93 10.85 6.46
N LEU A 70 9.74 10.29 5.27
CA LEU A 70 8.90 9.13 5.05
C LEU A 70 9.40 7.88 5.80
N PRO A 71 10.71 7.50 5.76
CA PRO A 71 11.18 6.30 6.44
C PRO A 71 10.92 6.31 7.95
N ARG A 72 11.14 7.46 8.60
CA ARG A 72 10.95 7.59 10.05
C ARG A 72 9.48 7.51 10.45
N LYS A 73 8.58 8.07 9.64
CA LYS A 73 7.14 8.03 9.92
C LYS A 73 6.56 6.64 9.64
N LEU A 74 6.88 6.05 8.49
CA LEU A 74 6.47 4.68 8.18
C LEU A 74 6.99 3.67 9.20
N LEU A 75 8.24 3.81 9.68
CA LEU A 75 8.78 2.94 10.73
C LEU A 75 7.92 2.97 12.01
N LYS A 76 7.38 4.14 12.39
CA LYS A 76 6.47 4.23 13.55
C LYS A 76 5.18 3.46 13.30
N VAL A 77 4.61 3.54 12.11
CA VAL A 77 3.38 2.82 11.77
C VAL A 77 3.64 1.31 11.69
N PHE A 78 4.75 0.89 11.08
CA PHE A 78 5.15 -0.52 11.02
C PHE A 78 5.39 -1.14 12.39
N ARG A 79 5.94 -0.40 13.35
CA ARG A 79 6.02 -0.86 14.75
C ARG A 79 4.66 -1.11 15.38
N LYS A 80 3.66 -0.26 15.07
CA LYS A 80 2.28 -0.48 15.54
C LYS A 80 1.65 -1.69 14.86
N ILE A 81 1.90 -1.88 13.56
CA ILE A 81 1.46 -3.08 12.82
C ILE A 81 2.10 -4.34 13.43
N GLU A 82 3.39 -4.32 13.72
CA GLU A 82 4.09 -5.41 14.41
C GLU A 82 3.41 -5.75 15.75
N GLN A 83 3.11 -4.73 16.56
CA GLN A 83 2.37 -4.89 17.82
C GLN A 83 0.95 -5.46 17.61
N ASP A 84 0.26 -5.04 16.55
CA ASP A 84 -1.07 -5.56 16.20
C ASP A 84 -0.99 -7.04 15.74
N LEU A 85 0.15 -7.47 15.20
CA LEU A 85 0.39 -8.85 14.76
C LEU A 85 0.92 -9.77 15.87
N ASP A 86 1.62 -9.26 16.88
CA ASP A 86 2.45 -10.05 17.81
C ASP A 86 1.70 -11.24 18.43
N TYR A 87 0.48 -10.99 18.91
CA TYR A 87 -0.37 -11.98 19.60
C TYR A 87 -1.28 -12.79 18.66
N LEU A 88 -1.17 -12.60 17.35
CA LEU A 88 -2.04 -13.28 16.36
C LEU A 88 -1.43 -14.63 15.91
N SER A 89 -2.31 -15.62 15.70
CA SER A 89 -1.93 -16.85 15.01
C SER A 89 -1.57 -16.58 13.54
N LEU A 90 -0.81 -17.47 12.90
CA LEU A 90 -0.39 -17.31 11.50
C LEU A 90 -1.56 -17.02 10.55
N GLU A 91 -2.68 -17.73 10.69
CA GLU A 91 -3.88 -17.51 9.86
C GLU A 91 -4.52 -16.14 10.11
N LYS A 92 -4.52 -15.66 11.35
CA LYS A 92 -4.99 -14.30 11.68
C LYS A 92 -4.02 -13.24 11.16
N LYS A 93 -2.71 -13.47 11.19
CA LYS A 93 -1.69 -12.59 10.57
C LYS A 93 -1.92 -12.47 9.06
N LYS A 94 -2.10 -13.59 8.34
CA LYS A 94 -2.43 -13.59 6.91
C LYS A 94 -3.71 -12.80 6.62
N ARG A 95 -4.77 -13.00 7.42
CA ARG A 95 -6.02 -12.26 7.29
C ARG A 95 -5.80 -10.77 7.51
N TYR A 96 -5.13 -10.39 8.59
CA TYR A 96 -4.79 -9.01 8.91
C TYR A 96 -4.03 -8.34 7.75
N THR A 97 -2.97 -8.98 7.24
CA THR A 97 -2.18 -8.45 6.12
C THR A 97 -3.02 -8.27 4.86
N ARG A 98 -3.91 -9.22 4.55
CA ARG A 98 -4.81 -9.10 3.40
C ARG A 98 -5.75 -7.91 3.54
N GLU A 99 -6.40 -7.77 4.70
CA GLU A 99 -7.30 -6.65 4.93
C GLU A 99 -6.55 -5.32 4.95
N LEU A 100 -5.31 -5.27 5.48
CA LEU A 100 -4.46 -4.09 5.40
C LEU A 100 -4.12 -3.70 3.96
N MET A 101 -3.84 -4.66 3.09
CA MET A 101 -3.60 -4.36 1.68
C MET A 101 -4.85 -3.79 0.99
N LYS A 102 -6.04 -4.31 1.28
CA LYS A 102 -7.29 -3.75 0.76
C LYS A 102 -7.53 -2.35 1.29
N ALA A 103 -7.43 -2.17 2.61
CA ALA A 103 -7.62 -0.87 3.25
C ALA A 103 -6.66 0.18 2.68
N LEU A 104 -5.40 -0.19 2.40
CA LEU A 104 -4.44 0.69 1.71
C LEU A 104 -4.91 1.11 0.32
N VAL A 105 -5.51 0.20 -0.45
CA VAL A 105 -6.09 0.52 -1.76
C VAL A 105 -7.31 1.42 -1.63
N ASP A 106 -8.08 1.26 -0.56
CA ASP A 106 -9.29 2.04 -0.28
C ASP A 106 -8.99 3.40 0.38
N THR A 107 -7.71 3.76 0.59
CA THR A 107 -7.33 5.07 1.14
C THR A 107 -7.42 6.21 0.13
N GLU A 108 -7.61 7.43 0.63
CA GLU A 108 -7.66 8.65 -0.19
C GLU A 108 -6.41 8.88 -1.04
N CYS A 109 -5.21 8.58 -0.53
CA CYS A 109 -3.97 8.76 -1.30
C CYS A 109 -3.88 7.79 -2.47
N MET A 110 -4.44 6.58 -2.35
CA MET A 110 -4.52 5.66 -3.47
C MET A 110 -5.55 6.17 -4.48
N ASP A 111 -6.72 6.63 -4.05
CA ASP A 111 -7.73 7.20 -4.94
C ASP A 111 -7.20 8.42 -5.71
N GLU A 112 -6.54 9.37 -5.04
CA GLU A 112 -5.85 10.51 -5.66
C GLU A 112 -4.79 10.05 -6.68
N THR A 113 -4.01 9.02 -6.35
CA THR A 113 -2.97 8.47 -7.24
C THR A 113 -3.60 7.82 -8.47
N LEU A 114 -4.66 7.03 -8.29
CA LEU A 114 -5.36 6.36 -9.38
C LEU A 114 -6.00 7.37 -10.33
N ASN A 115 -6.59 8.45 -9.80
CA ASN A 115 -7.17 9.53 -10.61
C ASN A 115 -6.14 10.27 -11.50
N LYS A 116 -4.85 10.19 -11.17
CA LYS A 116 -3.76 10.76 -11.96
C LYS A 116 -3.23 9.85 -13.06
N ILE A 117 -3.64 8.57 -13.07
CA ILE A 117 -3.21 7.63 -14.10
C ILE A 117 -3.97 7.95 -15.40
N PRO A 118 -3.26 8.22 -16.53
CA PRO A 118 -3.92 8.43 -17.81
C PRO A 118 -4.34 7.07 -18.40
N TYR A 119 -5.44 6.49 -17.89
CA TYR A 119 -5.93 5.17 -18.30
C TYR A 119 -6.16 5.05 -19.81
N SER A 120 -6.54 6.15 -20.48
CA SER A 120 -6.72 6.22 -21.93
C SER A 120 -5.44 5.99 -22.73
N LEU A 121 -4.26 6.20 -22.12
CA LEU A 121 -2.96 6.01 -22.76
C LEU A 121 -2.36 4.62 -22.48
N LEU A 122 -2.96 3.83 -21.58
CA LEU A 122 -2.43 2.51 -21.23
C LEU A 122 -2.40 1.56 -22.43
N GLY A 123 -3.43 1.57 -23.29
CA GLY A 123 -3.46 0.75 -24.51
C GLY A 123 -2.29 1.06 -25.45
N LEU A 124 -2.04 2.34 -25.71
CA LEU A 124 -0.91 2.78 -26.54
C LEU A 124 0.46 2.42 -25.91
N GLY A 125 0.55 2.43 -24.59
CA GLY A 125 1.74 1.98 -23.87
C GLY A 125 2.00 0.49 -24.03
N LEU A 126 0.94 -0.34 -23.96
CA LEU A 126 1.03 -1.79 -24.12
C LEU A 126 1.44 -2.17 -25.55
N ASP A 127 0.85 -1.54 -26.57
CA ASP A 127 1.20 -1.78 -27.98
C ASP A 127 2.69 -1.49 -28.24
N LYS A 128 3.19 -0.36 -27.74
CA LYS A 128 4.60 0.02 -27.87
C LYS A 128 5.53 -0.92 -27.11
N MET A 129 5.10 -1.40 -25.95
CA MET A 129 5.87 -2.37 -25.16
C MET A 129 5.94 -3.73 -25.87
N GLU A 130 4.84 -4.17 -26.50
CA GLU A 130 4.81 -5.38 -27.32
C GLU A 130 5.70 -5.24 -28.57
N GLU A 131 5.68 -4.10 -29.26
CA GLU A 131 6.58 -3.80 -30.37
C GLU A 131 8.05 -3.90 -29.94
N GLN A 132 8.41 -3.36 -28.76
CA GLN A 132 9.76 -3.44 -28.22
C GLN A 132 10.17 -4.88 -27.88
N ILE A 133 9.29 -5.67 -27.26
CA ILE A 133 9.55 -7.09 -26.97
C ILE A 133 9.79 -7.86 -28.28
N ASN A 134 8.97 -7.61 -29.30
CA ASN A 134 9.09 -8.26 -30.60
C ASN A 134 10.36 -7.85 -31.36
N GLN A 135 10.75 -6.57 -31.30
CA GLN A 135 12.01 -6.08 -31.87
C GLN A 135 13.22 -6.68 -31.16
N GLN A 136 13.22 -6.69 -29.82
CA GLN A 136 14.31 -7.28 -29.03
C GLN A 136 14.45 -8.78 -29.28
N GLY A 137 13.31 -9.50 -29.41
CA GLY A 137 13.29 -10.92 -29.76
C GLY A 137 13.83 -11.20 -31.17
N ARG A 138 13.56 -10.31 -32.15
CA ARG A 138 14.11 -10.42 -33.51
C ARG A 138 15.60 -10.16 -33.55
N SER A 139 16.09 -9.12 -32.88
CA SER A 139 17.52 -8.82 -32.80
C SER A 139 18.30 -9.97 -32.16
N ARG A 140 17.78 -10.54 -31.07
CA ARG A 140 18.44 -11.67 -30.38
C ARG A 140 18.54 -12.92 -31.27
N ARG A 141 17.48 -13.25 -32.02
CA ARG A 141 17.51 -14.39 -32.97
C ARG A 141 18.43 -14.14 -34.17
N ALA A 142 18.61 -12.90 -34.60
CA ALA A 142 19.54 -12.56 -35.68
C ALA A 142 20.98 -12.75 -35.21
N THR A 143 21.32 -12.24 -34.01
CA THR A 143 22.64 -12.43 -33.40
C THR A 143 22.96 -13.91 -33.12
N GLU A 144 21.97 -14.70 -32.69
CA GLU A 144 22.15 -16.15 -32.48
C GLU A 144 22.41 -16.89 -33.80
N ARG A 145 21.75 -16.52 -34.91
CA ARG A 145 22.01 -17.12 -36.24
C ARG A 145 23.37 -16.72 -36.81
N GLU A 146 23.77 -15.47 -36.65
CA GLU A 146 25.09 -14.99 -37.09
C GLU A 146 26.22 -15.71 -36.32
N ALA A 147 26.03 -15.92 -35.01
CA ALA A 147 26.97 -16.69 -34.20
C ALA A 147 27.00 -18.19 -34.55
N GLU A 148 25.87 -18.78 -34.94
CA GLU A 148 25.81 -20.17 -35.43
C GLU A 148 26.45 -20.33 -36.82
N GLU A 149 26.30 -19.34 -37.73
CA GLU A 149 26.97 -19.37 -39.04
C GLU A 149 28.50 -19.16 -38.92
N GLU A 150 28.98 -18.31 -38.01
CA GLU A 150 30.41 -18.14 -37.76
C GLU A 150 31.06 -19.36 -37.06
N ALA A 151 30.30 -20.13 -36.29
CA ALA A 151 30.80 -21.33 -35.59
C ALA A 151 30.90 -22.58 -36.49
N VAL A 152 30.36 -22.54 -37.71
CA VAL A 152 30.36 -23.65 -38.68
C VAL A 152 31.53 -23.54 -39.68
N TYR A 153 32.30 -22.44 -39.66
CA TYR A 153 33.54 -22.24 -40.41
C TYR A 153 34.79 -22.44 -39.53
#